data_AF-A0A2E2M669-F1
#
_entry.id   AF-A0A2E2M669-F1
#
_cell.length_a   1.000
_cell.length_b   1.000
_cell.length_c   1.000
_cell.angle_alpha   90.00
_cell.angle_beta   90.00
_cell.angle_gamma   90.00
#
_symmetry.space_group_name_H-M   'P 1'
#
loop_
_entity.id
_entity.type
_entity.pdbx_description
1 polymer ?
#
loop_
_entity_poly.entity_id
_entity_poly.type
_entity_poly.pdbx_seq_one_letter_code
_entity_poly.pdbx_strand_id
1 'polypeptide(L)' 'MKTTLALAALGAMTAPGLAADCSGAASQVVSRTGGQLLSATPQNKGGKTVCVITVLVPGNGDARPKKVTVSVPA' A
#
# COMPACT_ATOMS: atom_id res chain seq x y z
N MET A 1 -31.78 44.44 4.30
CA MET A 1 -32.09 43.19 5.04
C MET A 1 -31.85 42.01 4.13
N LYS A 2 -30.80 41.21 4.41
CA LYS A 2 -30.65 39.77 4.11
C LYS A 2 -29.17 39.42 4.30
N THR A 3 -28.77 39.42 5.56
CA THR A 3 -27.58 38.78 6.09
C THR A 3 -27.73 37.27 5.93
N THR A 4 -26.75 36.62 5.30
CA THR A 4 -26.61 35.16 5.41
C THR A 4 -25.15 34.87 5.70
N LEU A 5 -24.84 34.83 7.00
CA LEU A 5 -23.62 34.27 7.53
C LEU A 5 -23.71 32.75 7.42
N ALA A 6 -22.67 32.14 6.86
CA ALA A 6 -22.34 30.75 7.14
C ALA A 6 -20.82 30.57 6.95
N LEU A 7 -20.04 30.98 7.94
CA LEU A 7 -18.64 30.60 8.09
C LEU A 7 -18.47 29.83 9.39
N ALA A 8 -18.11 28.55 9.28
CA ALA A 8 -16.98 27.93 9.97
C ALA A 8 -17.21 26.40 10.04
N ALA A 9 -16.81 25.68 8.98
CA ALA A 9 -16.52 24.27 9.12
C ALA A 9 -15.14 24.15 9.80
N LEU A 10 -15.14 23.83 11.10
CA LEU A 10 -13.95 23.39 11.84
C LEU A 10 -13.53 22.02 11.29
N GLY A 11 -12.69 22.03 10.27
CA GLY A 11 -12.03 20.83 9.76
C GLY A 11 -11.09 20.28 10.84
N ALA A 12 -11.38 19.08 11.33
CA ALA A 12 -10.46 18.34 12.18
C ALA A 12 -9.19 18.02 11.37
N MET A 13 -8.08 18.66 11.74
CA MET A 13 -6.75 18.37 11.19
C MET A 13 -6.29 17.01 11.74
N THR A 14 -6.76 15.92 11.14
CA THR A 14 -6.13 14.61 11.35
C THR A 14 -4.77 14.64 10.68
N ALA A 15 -3.70 14.90 11.45
CA ALA A 15 -2.35 14.65 11.01
C ALA A 15 -2.27 13.18 10.58
N PRO A 16 -2.00 12.86 9.30
CA PRO A 16 -1.78 11.48 8.92
C PRO A 16 -0.53 11.06 9.68
N GLY A 17 -0.69 10.20 10.70
CA GLY A 17 0.42 9.40 11.16
C GLY A 17 1.03 8.78 9.90
N LEU A 18 2.34 8.95 9.72
CA LEU A 18 3.06 8.50 8.53
C LEU A 18 2.79 7.00 8.36
N ALA A 19 1.72 6.66 7.64
CA ALA A 19 1.40 5.29 7.30
C ALA A 19 2.60 4.81 6.50
N ALA A 20 3.19 3.70 6.90
CA ALA A 20 4.38 3.21 6.23
C ALA A 20 4.11 3.06 4.74
N ASP A 21 4.93 3.73 3.93
CA ASP A 21 4.80 3.73 2.47
C ASP A 21 5.52 2.50 1.92
N CYS A 22 4.74 1.52 1.48
CA CYS A 22 5.25 0.28 0.91
C CYS A 22 5.60 0.38 -0.58
N SER A 23 5.50 1.56 -1.21
CA SER A 23 5.67 1.75 -2.66
C SER A 23 7.06 1.32 -3.15
N GLY A 24 8.14 1.77 -2.51
CA GLY A 24 9.51 1.40 -2.88
C GLY A 24 9.78 -0.10 -2.74
N ALA A 25 9.30 -0.70 -1.64
CA ALA A 25 9.39 -2.14 -1.42
C ALA A 25 8.60 -2.92 -2.48
N ALA A 26 7.40 -2.44 -2.85
CA ALA A 26 6.59 -3.03 -3.90
C ALA A 26 7.29 -2.99 -5.26
N SER A 27 7.87 -1.85 -5.65
CA SER A 27 8.65 -1.70 -6.89
C SER A 27 9.82 -2.69 -6.95
N GLN A 28 10.51 -2.90 -5.83
CA GLN A 28 11.60 -3.86 -5.74
C GLN A 28 11.11 -5.31 -5.91
N VAL A 29 10.01 -5.70 -5.26
CA VAL A 29 9.43 -7.05 -5.40
C VAL A 29 8.96 -7.30 -6.83
N VAL A 30 8.27 -6.33 -7.45
CA VAL A 30 7.85 -6.38 -8.85
C VAL A 30 9.05 -6.60 -9.76
N SER A 31 10.08 -5.77 -9.63
CA SER A 31 11.28 -5.84 -10.47
C SER A 31 12.01 -7.17 -10.33
N ARG A 32 12.10 -7.71 -9.11
CA ARG A 32 12.77 -9.00 -8.84
C ARG A 32 11.98 -10.21 -9.35
N THR A 33 10.66 -10.13 -9.34
CA THR A 33 9.80 -11.25 -9.72
C THR A 33 9.39 -11.22 -11.18
N GLY A 34 9.55 -10.10 -11.88
CA GLY A 34 8.94 -9.88 -13.20
C GLY A 34 7.41 -9.93 -13.16
N GLY A 35 6.82 -9.78 -11.97
CA GLY A 35 5.40 -9.92 -11.72
C GLY A 35 4.64 -8.61 -11.82
N GLN A 36 3.32 -8.68 -11.68
CA GLN A 36 2.44 -7.52 -11.57
C GLN A 36 2.03 -7.32 -10.11
N LEU A 37 2.05 -6.08 -9.63
CA LEU A 37 1.59 -5.77 -8.27
C LEU A 37 0.08 -5.96 -8.16
N LEU A 38 -0.35 -6.74 -7.17
CA LEU A 38 -1.77 -6.88 -6.80
C LEU A 38 -2.11 -6.09 -5.54
N SER A 39 -1.22 -6.09 -4.54
CA SER A 39 -1.37 -5.29 -3.33
C SER A 39 -0.02 -4.98 -2.67
N ALA A 40 0.04 -3.87 -1.95
CA ALA A 40 1.12 -3.52 -1.03
C ALA A 40 0.50 -2.84 0.19
N THR A 41 0.62 -3.46 1.36
CA THR A 41 -0.08 -2.98 2.56
C THR A 41 0.85 -3.04 3.76
N PRO A 42 1.00 -1.94 4.53
CA PRO A 42 1.71 -1.97 5.79
C PRO A 42 0.90 -2.75 6.83
N GLN A 43 1.59 -3.57 7.63
CA GLN A 43 1.03 -4.31 8.76
C GLN A 43 1.93 -4.18 9.98
N ASN A 44 1.34 -4.16 11.17
CA ASN A 44 2.10 -4.28 12.41
C ASN A 44 2.21 -5.77 12.79
N LYS A 45 3.44 -6.28 12.87
CA LYS A 45 3.74 -7.64 13.34
C LYS A 45 4.66 -7.56 14.56
N GLY A 46 4.08 -7.76 15.74
CA GLY A 46 4.83 -7.75 17.00
C GLY A 46 5.52 -6.42 17.30
N GLY A 47 4.87 -5.29 17.02
CA GLY A 47 5.41 -3.95 17.24
C GLY A 47 6.31 -3.44 16.11
N LYS A 48 6.59 -4.25 15.09
CA LYS A 48 7.35 -3.86 13.90
C LYS A 48 6.41 -3.63 12.73
N THR A 49 6.62 -2.54 11.99
CA THR A 49 5.92 -2.33 10.73
C THR A 49 6.59 -3.14 9.62
N VAL A 50 5.78 -3.90 8.89
CA VAL A 50 6.21 -4.70 7.74
C VAL A 50 5.30 -4.43 6.56
N CYS A 51 5.84 -4.47 5.36
CA CYS A 51 5.07 -4.42 4.12
C CYS A 51 4.71 -5.83 3.67
N VAL A 52 3.42 -6.11 3.56
CA VAL A 52 2.91 -7.32 2.92
C VAL A 52 2.57 -7.01 1.48
N ILE A 53 3.33 -7.61 0.56
CA ILE A 53 3.27 -7.34 -0.88
C ILE A 53 2.78 -8.61 -1.57
N THR A 54 1.74 -8.49 -2.39
CA THR A 54 1.25 -9.58 -3.23
C THR A 54 1.46 -9.23 -4.69
N VAL A 55 2.11 -10.13 -5.42
CA VAL A 55 2.33 -10.02 -6.86
C VAL A 55 1.75 -11.22 -7.60
N LEU A 56 1.39 -11.01 -8.85
CA LEU A 56 1.11 -12.07 -9.81
C LEU A 56 2.36 -12.32 -10.65
N VAL A 57 3.04 -13.44 -10.43
CA VAL A 57 4.25 -13.83 -11.16
C VAL A 57 3.85 -14.62 -12.42
N PRO A 58 4.30 -14.23 -13.62
CA PRO A 58 4.02 -14.99 -14.83
C PRO A 58 4.59 -16.41 -14.72
N GLY A 59 3.88 -17.38 -15.32
CA GLY A 59 4.42 -18.72 -15.53
C GLY A 59 5.28 -18.76 -16.80
N ASN A 60 6.02 -19.86 -17.00
CA ASN A 60 6.73 -20.11 -18.24
C ASN A 60 5.82 -20.84 -19.23
N GLY A 61 5.78 -20.40 -20.50
CA GLY A 61 4.91 -20.98 -21.53
C GLY A 61 3.43 -20.92 -21.14
N ASP A 62 2.73 -22.06 -21.22
CA ASP A 62 1.31 -22.18 -20.85
C ASP A 62 1.07 -22.32 -19.33
N ALA A 63 2.13 -22.24 -18.51
CA ALA A 63 1.97 -22.34 -17.07
C ALA A 63 1.17 -21.15 -16.52
N ARG A 64 0.17 -21.46 -15.69
CA ARG A 64 -0.68 -20.44 -15.06
C ARG A 64 0.15 -19.48 -14.17
N PRO A 65 -0.10 -18.16 -14.21
CA PRO A 65 0.51 -17.21 -13.29
C PRO A 65 0.26 -17.58 -11.82
N LYS A 66 1.29 -17.37 -11.00
CA LYS A 66 1.28 -17.70 -9.57
C LYS A 66 1.11 -16.45 -8.73
N LYS A 67 0.18 -16.48 -7.77
CA LYS A 67 0.06 -15.44 -6.76
C LYS A 67 1.11 -15.67 -5.69
N VAL A 68 1.99 -14.70 -5.47
CA VAL A 68 3.06 -14.75 -4.47
C VAL A 68 2.86 -13.61 -3.49
N THR A 69 2.92 -13.92 -2.20
CA THR A 69 2.85 -12.93 -1.12
C THR A 69 4.14 -12.97 -0.32
N VAL A 70 4.78 -11.81 -0.17
CA VAL A 70 6.03 -11.63 0.58
C VAL A 70 5.82 -10.61 1.70
N SER A 71 6.47 -10.82 2.85
CA SER A 71 6.56 -9.82 3.91
C SER A 71 7.99 -9.29 3.96
N VAL A 72 8.15 -7.97 3.88
CA VAL A 72 9.44 -7.30 4.00
C VAL A 72 9.37 -6.22 5.08
N PRO A 73 10.49 -5.85 5.73
CA PRO A 73 10.51 -4.69 6.60
C PRO A 73 10.04 -3.43 5.85
N ALA A 74 9.25 -2.59 6.52
CA ALA A 74 8.85 -1.29 5.99
C ALA A 74 9.99 -0.26 6.11
#